data_AF-A0A353HPY6-F1
#
_entry.id   AF-A0A353HPY6-F1
#
_cell.length_a   1.000
_cell.length_b   1.000
_cell.length_c   1.000
_cell.angle_alpha   90.00
_cell.angle_beta   90.00
_cell.angle_gamma   90.00
#
_symmetry.space_group_name_H-M   'P 1'
#
loop_
_entity.id
_entity.type
_entity.pdbx_description
1 polymer ?
#
loop_
_entity_poly.entity_id
_entity_poly.type
_entity_poly.pdbx_seq_one_letter_code
_entity_poly.pdbx_strand_id
1 'polypeptide(L)' 'MAQTPDGWLWLGTSDGLYRFDGDRFARFALPARGLLNRERIAGLHAEPNGKLWILYVAGRLSVLHPDGRL' A
#
# COMPACT_ATOMS: atom_id res chain seq x y z
N MET A 1 7.20 0.66 -5.99
CA MET A 1 6.47 -0.64 -6.05
C MET A 1 7.13 -1.61 -5.08
N ALA A 2 6.41 -2.61 -4.59
CA ALA A 2 6.91 -3.69 -3.74
C ALA A 2 6.07 -4.95 -3.95
N GLN A 3 6.60 -6.14 -3.68
CA GLN A 3 5.84 -7.39 -3.73
C GLN A 3 5.82 -8.04 -2.35
N THR A 4 4.64 -8.43 -1.87
CA THR A 4 4.50 -9.17 -0.60
C THR A 4 4.61 -10.68 -0.83
N PRO A 5 4.97 -11.48 0.20
CA PRO A 5 5.17 -12.93 0.07
C PRO A 5 3.94 -13.73 -0.38
N ASP A 6 2.74 -13.17 -0.22
CA ASP A 6 1.46 -13.72 -0.70
C ASP A 6 1.24 -13.51 -2.21
N GLY A 7 2.22 -12.90 -2.90
CA GLY A 7 2.25 -12.77 -4.36
C GLY A 7 1.72 -11.44 -4.88
N TRP A 8 1.05 -10.63 -4.07
CA TRP A 8 0.52 -9.34 -4.50
C TRP A 8 1.63 -8.35 -4.83
N LEU A 9 1.53 -7.72 -6.00
CA LEU A 9 2.34 -6.56 -6.36
C LEU A 9 1.63 -5.28 -5.92
N TRP A 10 2.32 -4.45 -5.16
CA TRP A 10 1.84 -3.19 -4.62
C TRP A 10 2.46 -2.00 -5.33
N LEU A 11 1.62 -1.03 -5.69
CA LEU A 11 1.99 0.16 -6.44
C LEU A 11 1.47 1.40 -5.71
N GLY A 12 2.41 2.26 -5.33
CA GLY A 12 2.11 3.60 -4.86
C GLY A 12 2.06 4.55 -6.04
N THR A 13 1.00 5.35 -6.12
CA THR A 13 0.74 6.30 -7.21
C THR A 13 0.54 7.71 -6.67
N SER A 14 0.34 8.68 -7.58
CA SER A 14 -0.07 10.05 -7.23
C SER A 14 -1.45 10.12 -6.57
N ASP A 15 -2.30 9.11 -6.77
CA ASP A 15 -3.69 9.07 -6.33
C ASP A 15 -4.00 7.96 -5.32
N GLY A 16 -2.99 7.22 -4.83
CA GLY A 16 -3.13 6.30 -3.71
C GLY A 16 -2.36 4.99 -3.86
N LEU A 17 -2.91 3.92 -3.27
CA LEU A 17 -2.32 2.58 -3.27
C LEU A 17 -3.13 1.65 -4.15
N TYR A 18 -2.44 0.86 -4.98
CA TYR A 18 -3.01 -0.18 -5.83
C TYR A 18 -2.33 -1.51 -5.55
N ARG A 19 -3.08 -2.61 -5.72
CA ARG A 19 -2.56 -3.98 -5.72
C ARG A 19 -2.84 -4.66 -7.06
N PHE A 20 -2.00 -5.62 -7.41
CA PHE A 20 -2.08 -6.40 -8.65
C PHE A 20 -1.86 -7.88 -8.34
N ASP A 21 -2.77 -8.73 -8.82
CA ASP A 21 -2.74 -10.20 -8.62
C ASP A 21 -2.00 -10.97 -9.71
N GLY A 22 -1.58 -10.31 -10.79
CA GLY A 22 -1.06 -10.98 -11.99
C GLY A 22 -1.96 -10.78 -13.23
N ASP A 23 -3.22 -10.39 -13.03
CA ASP A 23 -4.21 -10.12 -14.10
C ASP A 23 -4.76 -8.69 -14.01
N ARG A 24 -5.09 -8.20 -12.81
CA ARG A 24 -5.86 -6.96 -12.61
C ARG A 24 -5.27 -6.05 -11.56
N PHE A 25 -5.28 -4.76 -11.86
CA PHE A 25 -5.02 -3.72 -10.88
C PHE A 25 -6.31 -3.34 -10.16
N ALA A 26 -6.26 -3.30 -8.83
CA ALA A 26 -7.35 -2.82 -8.00
C ALA A 26 -6.84 -1.78 -7.01
N ARG A 27 -7.56 -0.67 -6.87
CA ARG A 27 -7.26 0.34 -5.86
C ARG A 27 -7.49 -0.26 -4.47
N PHE A 28 -6.50 -0.17 -3.61
CA PHE A 28 -6.61 -0.60 -2.22
C PHE A 28 -7.15 0.56 -1.38
N ALA A 29 -8.36 0.36 -0.84
CA ALA A 29 -9.00 1.38 -0.03
C ALA A 29 -8.36 1.45 1.36
N LEU A 30 -7.50 2.44 1.57
CA LEU A 30 -7.02 2.78 2.90
C LEU A 30 -8.16 3.41 3.72
N PRO A 31 -8.16 3.26 5.06
CA PRO A 31 -9.18 3.85 5.93
C PRO A 31 -9.39 5.33 5.64
N ALA A 32 -10.66 5.73 5.51
CA ALA A 32 -11.05 7.12 5.23
C ALA A 32 -10.88 8.07 6.43
N ARG A 33 -10.15 7.66 7.48
CA ARG A 33 -9.81 8.56 8.58
C ARG A 33 -8.72 9.53 8.10
N GLY A 34 -9.16 10.72 7.74
CA GLY A 34 -8.33 11.76 7.12
C GLY A 34 -8.17 11.58 5.61
N LEU A 35 -7.15 12.22 5.03
CA LEU A 35 -6.91 12.24 3.58
C LEU A 35 -6.06 11.07 3.07
N LEU A 36 -5.74 10.08 3.91
CA LEU A 36 -4.86 8.95 3.59
C LEU A 36 -5.30 8.17 2.35
N ASN A 37 -6.61 8.04 2.14
CA ASN A 37 -7.17 7.27 1.04
C ASN A 37 -6.93 7.88 -0.35
N ARG A 38 -6.41 9.10 -0.45
CA ARG A 38 -6.08 9.81 -1.71
C ARG A 38 -4.68 10.42 -1.68
N GLU A 39 -3.94 10.19 -0.61
CA GLU A 39 -2.63 10.79 -0.45
C GLU A 39 -1.61 10.09 -1.35
N ARG A 40 -0.72 10.89 -1.93
CA ARG A 40 0.34 10.40 -2.83
C ARG A 40 1.33 9.54 -2.06
N ILE A 41 1.58 8.35 -2.58
CA ILE A 41 2.56 7.42 -2.02
C ILE A 41 3.95 7.74 -2.56
N ALA A 42 4.89 7.99 -1.66
CA ALA A 42 6.29 8.25 -1.98
C ALA A 42 7.11 6.96 -2.04
N GLY A 43 6.77 5.96 -1.23
CA GLY A 43 7.55 4.72 -1.13
C GLY A 43 6.75 3.57 -0.55
N LEU A 44 7.19 2.35 -0.91
CA LEU A 44 6.65 1.10 -0.40
C LEU A 44 7.80 0.17 -0.02
N HIS A 45 7.65 -0.54 1.09
CA HIS A 45 8.61 -1.57 1.51
C HIS A 45 7.87 -2.79 2.07
N ALA A 46 8.04 -3.93 1.41
CA ALA A 46 7.46 -5.20 1.86
C ALA A 46 8.47 -5.97 2.71
N GLU A 47 8.00 -6.53 3.81
CA GLU A 47 8.78 -7.37 4.73
C GLU A 47 8.50 -8.87 4.51
N PRO A 48 9.44 -9.77 4.86
CA PRO A 48 9.23 -11.22 4.79
C PRO A 48 8.07 -11.74 5.64
N ASN A 49 7.66 -10.99 6.67
CA ASN A 49 6.50 -11.34 7.52
C ASN A 49 5.15 -10.92 6.89
N GLY A 50 5.16 -10.40 5.66
CA GLY A 50 3.98 -9.95 4.93
C GLY A 50 3.50 -8.54 5.28
N LYS A 51 4.17 -7.80 6.16
CA LYS A 51 3.87 -6.38 6.37
C LYS A 51 4.29 -5.56 5.16
N LEU A 52 3.51 -4.53 4.87
CA LEU A 52 3.81 -3.51 3.87
C LEU A 52 3.86 -2.14 4.53
N TRP A 53 5.04 -1.53 4.54
CA TRP A 53 5.23 -0.15 4.92
C TRP A 53 4.86 0.78 3.77
N ILE A 54 4.08 1.82 4.09
CA ILE A 54 3.56 2.80 3.15
C ILE A 54 4.04 4.18 3.58
N LEU A 55 4.94 4.78 2.80
CA LEU A 55 5.45 6.14 3.01
C LEU A 55 4.68 7.10 2.09
N TYR A 56 4.13 8.16 2.67
CA TYR A 56 3.39 9.18 1.94
C TYR A 56 4.26 10.42 1.70
N VAL A 57 3.95 11.19 0.66
CA VAL A 57 4.70 12.42 0.35
C VAL A 57 4.62 13.47 1.46
N ALA A 58 3.53 13.52 2.24
CA ALA A 58 3.45 14.43 3.38
C ALA A 58 4.28 13.98 4.61
N GLY A 59 5.11 12.94 4.48
CA GLY A 59 5.99 12.43 5.53
C GLY A 59 5.33 11.49 6.53
N ARG A 60 4.08 11.09 6.29
CA ARG A 60 3.37 10.09 7.11
C ARG A 60 3.84 8.68 6.78
N LEU A 61 3.63 7.76 7.72
CA LEU A 61 3.94 6.34 7.57
C LEU A 61 2.74 5.50 8.02
N SER A 62 2.46 4.40 7.33
CA SER A 62 1.46 3.39 7.74
C SER A 62 2.01 1.98 7.51
N VAL A 63 1.47 1.00 8.23
CA VAL A 63 1.85 -0.41 8.09
C VAL A 63 0.60 -1.21 7.81
N LEU A 64 0.50 -1.76 6.60
CA LEU A 64 -0.51 -2.76 6.30
C LEU A 64 0.00 -4.13 6.78
N HIS A 65 -0.78 -4.76 7.66
CA HIS A 65 -0.54 -6.12 8.14
C HIS A 65 -1.09 -7.17 7.16
N PRO A 66 -0.56 -8.41 7.18
CA PRO A 66 -1.03 -9.49 6.30
C PRO A 66 -2.53 -9.83 6.44
N ASP A 67 -3.12 -9.54 7.60
CA ASP A 67 -4.54 -9.71 7.88
C ASP A 67 -5.43 -8.60 7.27
N GLY A 68 -4.83 -7.65 6.56
CA GLY A 68 -5.51 -6.52 5.93
C GLY A 68 -5.70 -5.30 6.85
N ARG A 69 -5.23 -5.35 8.10
CA ARG A 69 -5.33 -4.23 9.05
C ARG A 69 -4.24 -3.19 8.78
N LEU A 70 -4.61 -1.91 8.76
CA LEU A 70 -3.67 -0.78 8.73
C LEU A 70 -3.20 -0.37 10.16
#